data_AF-A0A849FYP1-F1
#
_entry.id   AF-A0A849FYP1-F1
#
_cell.length_a   1.000
_cell.length_b   1.000
_cell.length_c   1.000
_cell.angle_alpha   90.00
_cell.angle_beta   90.00
_cell.angle_gamma   90.00
#
_symmetry.space_group_name_H-M   'P 1'
#
loop_
_entity.id
_entity.type
_entity.pdbx_description
1 polymer ?
#
loop_
_entity_poly.entity_id
_entity_poly.type
_entity_poly.pdbx_seq_one_letter_code
_entity_poly.pdbx_strand_id
1 'polypeptide(L)' 'MKTISGTPVSRFSFGTMQFGGKADAAASGEMFAACRDAGINFFDTAF' A
#
# COMPACT_ATOMS: atom_id res chain seq x y z
N MET A 1 8.92 4.19 -13.28
CA MET A 1 7.71 3.42 -13.63
C MET A 1 6.50 4.35 -13.52
N LYS A 2 5.45 4.14 -14.33
CA LYS A 2 4.21 4.95 -14.30
C LYS A 2 3.00 4.03 -14.16
N THR A 3 1.94 4.50 -13.52
CA THR A 3 0.64 3.83 -13.49
C THR A 3 -0.03 3.91 -14.88
N ILE A 4 -1.14 3.18 -15.06
CA ILE A 4 -1.95 3.26 -16.28
C ILE A 4 -2.50 4.66 -16.55
N SER A 5 -2.75 5.45 -15.50
CA SER A 5 -3.16 6.86 -15.59
C SER A 5 -2.00 7.83 -15.85
N GLY A 6 -0.78 7.32 -16.06
CA GLY A 6 0.41 8.14 -16.30
C GLY A 6 1.05 8.75 -15.05
N THR A 7 0.51 8.47 -13.86
CA THR A 7 1.06 8.98 -12.59
C THR A 7 2.39 8.29 -12.29
N PRO A 8 3.43 9.02 -11.84
CA PRO A 8 4.68 8.39 -11.40
C PRO A 8 4.44 7.42 -10.24
N VAL A 9 5.05 6.23 -10.32
CA VAL A 9 5.02 5.26 -9.21
C VAL A 9 5.95 5.73 -8.09
N SER A 10 5.55 5.54 -6.83
CA SER A 10 6.36 5.87 -5.66
C SER A 10 7.68 5.09 -5.67
N ARG A 11 8.72 5.71 -5.09
CA ARG A 11 10.05 5.08 -5.00
C ARG A 11 10.05 3.79 -4.17
N PHE A 12 9.15 3.70 -3.21
CA PHE A 12 8.95 2.53 -2.35
C PHE A 12 7.58 1.90 -2.59
N SER A 13 7.48 0.59 -2.38
CA SER A 13 6.23 -0.15 -2.31
C SER A 13 5.94 -0.55 -0.87
N PHE A 14 4.66 -0.74 -0.55
CA PHE A 14 4.23 -1.31 0.72
C PHE A 14 3.73 -2.74 0.53
N GLY A 15 4.32 -3.68 1.25
CA GLY A 15 3.90 -5.08 1.26
C GLY A 15 2.74 -5.33 2.23
N THR A 16 1.70 -6.02 1.76
CA THR A 16 0.45 -6.23 2.51
C THR A 16 0.39 -7.56 3.26
N MET A 17 1.50 -8.26 3.48
CA MET A 17 1.56 -9.60 4.11
C MET A 17 0.97 -9.65 5.54
N GLN A 18 0.81 -8.50 6.17
CA GLN A 18 0.26 -8.39 7.52
C GLN A 18 -1.28 -8.36 7.50
N PHE A 19 -1.89 -7.96 6.38
CA PHE A 19 -3.30 -7.64 6.28
C PHE A 19 -4.15 -8.90 6.35
N GLY A 20 -5.20 -8.87 7.20
CA GLY A 20 -6.07 -10.02 7.44
C GLY A 20 -5.45 -11.13 8.29
N GLY A 21 -4.19 -10.95 8.73
CA GLY A 21 -3.50 -11.87 9.64
C GLY A 21 -3.12 -11.16 10.94
N LYS A 22 -1.93 -10.56 10.96
CA LYS A 22 -1.43 -9.81 12.13
C LYS A 22 -2.07 -8.43 12.29
N ALA A 23 -2.59 -7.87 11.20
CA ALA A 23 -3.37 -6.65 11.19
C ALA A 23 -4.82 -7.01 10.83
N ASP A 24 -5.76 -6.64 11.72
CA ASP A 24 -7.18 -6.71 11.43
C ASP A 24 -7.59 -5.62 10.42
N ALA A 25 -8.87 -5.59 10.02
CA ALA A 25 -9.35 -4.66 9.02
C ALA A 25 -9.12 -3.18 9.40
N ALA A 26 -9.24 -2.82 10.69
CA ALA A 26 -9.03 -1.46 11.14
C ALA A 26 -7.55 -1.08 11.06
N ALA A 27 -6.68 -1.94 11.61
CA ALA A 27 -5.23 -1.74 11.57
C ALA A 27 -4.69 -1.71 10.13
N SER A 28 -5.19 -2.59 9.24
CA SER A 28 -4.86 -2.56 7.82
C SER A 28 -5.28 -1.25 7.15
N GLY A 29 -6.46 -0.73 7.49
CA GLY A 29 -6.96 0.56 7.01
C GLY A 29 -6.07 1.73 7.43
N GLU A 30 -5.64 1.76 8.69
CA GLU A 30 -4.72 2.77 9.22
C GLU A 30 -3.35 2.72 8.53
N MET A 31 -2.80 1.52 8.34
CA MET A 31 -1.53 1.34 7.61
C MET A 31 -1.64 1.82 6.16
N PHE A 32 -2.75 1.52 5.48
CA PHE A 32 -3.00 1.99 4.12
C PHE A 32 -3.08 3.52 4.06
N ALA A 33 -3.83 4.15 4.97
CA ALA A 33 -3.94 5.60 5.04
C ALA A 33 -2.58 6.27 5.27
N ALA A 34 -1.79 5.77 6.23
CA ALA A 34 -0.44 6.27 6.51
C ALA A 34 0.49 6.15 5.28
N CYS A 35 0.39 5.06 4.52
CA CYS A 35 1.14 4.91 3.26
C CYS A 35 0.74 5.97 2.23
N ARG A 36 -0.56 6.23 2.08
CA ARG A 36 -1.08 7.22 1.14
C ARG A 36 -0.64 8.64 1.51
N ASP A 37 -0.66 8.99 2.80
CA ASP A 37 -0.19 10.28 3.32
C ASP A 37 1.32 10.47 3.11
N ALA A 38 2.10 9.39 3.22
CA ALA A 38 3.53 9.38 2.90
C ALA A 38 3.82 9.39 1.37
N GLY A 39 2.80 9.41 0.52
CA GLY A 39 2.95 9.45 -0.94
C GLY A 39 3.23 8.09 -1.59
N ILE A 40 3.07 6.98 -0.87
CA ILE A 40 3.14 5.64 -1.45
C ILE A 40 1.88 5.40 -2.29
N ASN A 41 2.08 4.88 -3.50
CA ASN A 41 1.01 4.51 -4.42
C ASN A 41 1.18 3.12 -5.03
N PHE A 42 2.16 2.34 -4.55
CA PHE A 42 2.42 0.98 -4.99
C PHE A 42 2.31 0.01 -3.82
N PHE A 43 1.43 -0.98 -3.95
CA PHE A 43 1.14 -1.97 -2.94
C PHE A 43 1.33 -3.37 -3.52
N ASP A 44 2.00 -4.23 -2.77
CA ASP A 44 2.31 -5.61 -3.15
C ASP A 44 1.47 -6.60 -2.33
N THR A 45 0.81 -7.54 -3.03
CA THR A 45 -0.14 -8.51 -2.48
C THR A 45 0.11 -9.90 -3.08
N ALA A 46 -0.19 -10.96 -2.33
CA ALA A 46 -0.14 -12.35 -2.79
C ALA A 46 -1.39 -13.11 -2.33
N PHE A 47 -1.72 -14.22 -3.02
CA PHE A 47 -2.79 -15.16 -2.64
C PHE A 47 -2.24 -16.29 -1.79
#